data_AF-A0A6P7T3C2-F1
#
_entry.id   AF-A0A6P7T3C2-F1
#
_cell.length_a   1.000
_cell.length_b   1.000
_cell.length_c   1.000
_cell.angle_alpha   90.00
_cell.angle_beta   90.00
_cell.angle_gamma   90.00
#
_symmetry.space_group_name_H-M   'P 1'
#
loop_
_entity.id
_entity.type
_entity.pdbx_description
1 polymer ?
#
loop_
_entity_poly.entity_id
_entity_poly.type
_entity_poly.pdbx_seq_one_letter_code
_entity_poly.pdbx_strand_id
1 'polypeptide(L)'
;MLLCLCILLTFFHCYLSEDITYHVEEEKSPYTSVGDIATDLQKSNSSFLKDKDLTFSQLQQKGEQLFNVTRTGKLYTVETLDAESVCSYEKECFEIVKVAVHKSKTFMKILKIKVIIEDINDHQPEFPEKEITLIFREGDRDGTKKPIHNAIDKIKVIKTA
;
A
#
# COMPACT_ATOMS: atom_id res chain seq x y z
N MET A 1 25.61 -27.22 26.51
CA MET A 1 24.51 -26.27 26.78
C MET A 1 24.80 -24.87 26.25
N LEU A 2 25.95 -24.25 26.53
CA LEU A 2 26.31 -22.91 26.04
C LEU A 2 26.30 -22.76 24.50
N LEU A 3 26.85 -23.75 23.78
CA LEU A 3 26.91 -23.74 22.31
C LEU A 3 25.49 -23.77 21.68
N CYS A 4 24.58 -24.52 22.29
CA CYS A 4 23.19 -24.61 21.85
C CYS A 4 22.44 -23.31 22.13
N LEU A 5 22.72 -22.67 23.28
CA LEU A 5 22.19 -21.35 23.62
C LEU A 5 22.69 -20.27 22.64
N CYS A 6 23.97 -20.30 22.26
CA CYS A 6 24.53 -19.40 21.24
C CYS A 6 23.88 -19.61 19.87
N ILE A 7 23.70 -20.87 19.44
CA ILE A 7 23.01 -21.18 18.19
C ILE A 7 21.56 -20.66 18.24
N LEU A 8 20.81 -20.93 19.32
CA LEU A 8 19.45 -20.43 19.50
C LEU A 8 19.38 -18.88 19.50
N LEU A 9 20.34 -18.20 20.12
CA LEU A 9 20.42 -16.73 20.13
C LEU A 9 20.77 -16.15 18.75
N THR A 10 21.58 -16.83 17.94
CA THR A 10 21.87 -16.45 16.54
C THR A 10 20.67 -16.70 15.61
N PHE A 11 19.92 -17.78 15.84
CA PHE A 11 18.66 -18.03 15.13
C PHE A 11 17.57 -17.01 15.51
N PHE A 12 17.55 -16.55 16.77
CA PHE A 12 16.61 -15.52 17.22
C PHE A 12 16.92 -14.13 16.62
N HIS A 13 18.19 -13.83 16.35
CA HIS A 13 18.60 -12.59 15.67
C HIS A 13 18.33 -12.58 14.15
N CYS A 14 17.95 -13.71 13.54
CA CYS A 14 17.62 -13.77 12.11
C CYS A 14 16.18 -13.35 11.76
N TYR A 15 15.37 -12.91 12.73
CA TYR A 15 13.95 -12.60 12.51
C TYR A 15 13.57 -11.12 12.67
N LEU A 16 14.51 -10.19 12.79
CA LEU A 16 14.18 -8.77 12.65
C LEU A 16 14.12 -8.40 11.15
N SER A 17 12.98 -8.69 10.53
CA SER A 17 12.57 -7.99 9.31
C SER A 17 12.32 -6.54 9.71
N GLU A 18 13.16 -5.64 9.24
CA GLU A 18 12.93 -4.20 9.37
C GLU A 18 11.96 -3.81 8.26
N ASP A 19 10.67 -3.81 8.60
CA ASP A 19 9.60 -3.50 7.67
C ASP A 19 9.44 -1.97 7.62
N ILE A 20 9.83 -1.37 6.49
CA ILE A 20 9.58 0.05 6.21
C ILE A 20 8.20 0.16 5.58
N THR A 21 7.37 1.05 6.11
CA THR A 21 6.04 1.33 5.56
C THR A 21 6.00 2.75 5.01
N TYR A 22 5.56 2.89 3.76
CA TYR A 22 5.24 4.17 3.13
C TYR A 22 3.76 4.26 2.79
N HIS A 23 3.31 5.49 2.57
CA HIS A 23 1.94 5.82 2.21
C HIS A 23 1.95 6.65 0.94
N VAL A 24 1.00 6.39 0.05
CA VAL A 24 0.80 7.19 -1.15
C VAL A 24 -0.70 7.23 -1.44
N GLU A 25 -1.24 8.44 -1.59
CA GLU A 25 -2.60 8.62 -2.10
C GLU A 25 -2.66 8.15 -3.55
N GLU A 26 -3.76 7.52 -3.92
CA GLU A 26 -4.05 7.21 -5.32
C GLU A 26 -4.30 8.48 -6.16
N GLU A 27 -4.55 8.32 -7.47
CA GLU A 27 -4.87 9.41 -8.40
C GLU A 27 -3.79 10.51 -8.51
N LYS A 28 -2.59 10.27 -7.96
CA LYS A 28 -1.43 11.12 -8.20
C LYS A 28 -0.86 10.88 -9.60
N SER A 29 -0.17 11.90 -10.11
CA SER A 29 0.53 11.78 -11.39
C SER A 29 1.53 10.62 -11.38
N PRO A 30 1.82 9.99 -12.53
CA PRO A 30 2.89 9.01 -12.65
C PRO A 30 4.24 9.56 -12.16
N TYR A 31 5.13 8.68 -11.70
CA TYR A 31 6.45 9.05 -11.17
C TYR A 31 6.40 9.93 -9.91
N THR A 32 5.31 9.81 -9.13
CA THR A 32 5.18 10.48 -7.83
C THR A 32 6.14 9.85 -6.82
N SER A 33 6.82 10.70 -6.04
CA SER A 33 7.73 10.26 -4.98
C SER A 33 6.95 9.66 -3.83
N VAL A 34 7.26 8.41 -3.47
CA VAL A 34 6.63 7.68 -2.35
C VAL A 34 7.50 7.74 -1.10
N GLY A 35 8.81 7.59 -1.23
CA GLY A 35 9.71 7.53 -0.07
C GLY A 35 11.20 7.46 -0.41
N ASP A 36 12.04 7.62 0.61
CA ASP A 36 13.51 7.55 0.50
C ASP A 36 14.06 6.48 1.46
N ILE A 37 14.19 5.27 0.94
CA ILE A 37 14.62 4.07 1.67
C ILE A 37 16.03 4.28 2.23
N ALA A 38 16.92 4.91 1.46
CA ALA A 38 18.30 5.15 1.88
C ALA A 38 18.36 6.06 3.11
N THR A 39 17.58 7.13 3.10
CA THR A 39 17.49 8.10 4.20
C THR A 39 16.89 7.45 5.45
N ASP A 40 15.85 6.64 5.31
CA ASP A 40 15.18 6.04 6.47
C ASP A 40 16.02 4.91 7.11
N LEU A 41 16.77 4.16 6.31
CA LEU A 41 17.76 3.20 6.84
C LEU A 41 18.90 3.88 7.61
N GLN A 42 19.30 5.10 7.23
CA GLN A 42 20.33 5.86 7.96
C GLN A 42 19.82 6.39 9.31
N LYS A 43 18.53 6.69 9.41
CA LYS A 43 17.87 7.15 10.65
C LYS A 43 17.65 6.00 11.63
N SER A 44 17.36 4.81 11.13
CA SER A 44 17.29 3.61 11.97
C SER A 44 18.66 3.38 12.61
N ASN A 45 18.71 3.17 13.93
CA ASN A 45 19.94 3.08 14.74
C ASN A 45 20.82 1.84 14.43
N SER A 46 20.66 1.23 13.25
CA SER A 46 21.61 0.24 12.75
C SER A 46 22.92 0.94 12.36
N SER A 47 23.89 0.87 13.27
CA SER A 47 25.25 1.42 13.12
C SER A 47 25.96 0.96 11.84
N PHE A 48 25.48 -0.10 11.21
CA PHE A 48 26.02 -0.72 10.00
C PHE A 48 25.55 -0.07 8.68
N LEU A 49 24.46 0.71 8.67
CA LEU A 49 23.84 1.25 7.45
C LEU A 49 24.07 2.76 7.23
N LYS A 50 24.92 3.41 8.05
CA LYS A 50 25.30 4.82 7.88
C LYS A 50 26.32 5.07 6.76
N ASP A 51 26.54 4.07 5.92
CA ASP A 51 27.54 4.12 4.87
C ASP A 51 26.97 4.76 3.60
N LYS A 52 27.71 5.70 3.01
CA LYS A 52 27.28 6.40 1.79
C LYS A 52 27.34 5.52 0.53
N ASP A 53 27.92 4.33 0.65
CA ASP A 53 28.15 3.39 -0.45
C ASP A 53 27.04 2.34 -0.64
N LEU A 54 25.87 2.55 -0.02
CA LEU A 54 24.72 1.68 -0.21
C LEU A 54 24.07 1.90 -1.58
N THR A 55 23.74 0.79 -2.24
CA THR A 55 22.98 0.79 -3.49
C THR A 55 21.81 -0.19 -3.40
N PHE A 56 20.75 0.14 -4.13
CA PHE A 56 19.47 -0.54 -4.02
C PHE A 56 19.06 -1.14 -5.37
N SER A 57 18.39 -2.28 -5.32
CA SER A 57 17.86 -2.95 -6.51
C SER A 57 16.56 -3.67 -6.16
N GLN A 58 15.51 -3.42 -6.92
CA GLN A 58 14.22 -4.11 -6.76
C GLN A 58 14.33 -5.56 -7.27
N LEU A 59 13.75 -6.51 -6.53
CA LEU A 59 13.92 -7.95 -6.75
C LEU A 59 12.78 -8.62 -7.54
N GLN A 60 11.91 -7.86 -8.21
CA GLN A 60 10.74 -8.41 -8.92
C GLN A 60 10.97 -8.63 -10.43
N GLN A 61 10.23 -9.60 -10.98
CA GLN A 61 10.24 -9.96 -12.40
C GLN A 61 9.69 -8.84 -13.30
N LYS A 62 10.15 -8.79 -14.56
CA LYS A 62 9.71 -7.84 -15.59
C LYS A 62 8.20 -7.99 -15.87
N GLY A 63 7.44 -6.88 -15.75
CA GLY A 63 6.00 -6.76 -15.99
C GLY A 63 5.30 -5.94 -14.90
N GLU A 64 4.11 -5.37 -15.20
CA GLU A 64 3.12 -4.69 -14.31
C GLU A 64 3.62 -4.25 -12.92
N GLN A 65 4.67 -3.43 -12.88
CA GLN A 65 5.21 -2.90 -11.63
C GLN A 65 4.57 -1.54 -11.34
N LEU A 66 3.79 -1.45 -10.26
CA LEU A 66 3.21 -0.19 -9.78
C LEU A 66 4.27 0.76 -9.19
N PHE A 67 5.41 0.21 -8.78
CA PHE A 67 6.49 0.94 -8.11
C PHE A 67 7.86 0.63 -8.67
N ASN A 68 8.73 1.65 -8.65
CA ASN A 68 10.12 1.56 -9.08
C ASN A 68 11.06 2.12 -8.01
N VAL A 69 12.12 1.36 -7.70
CA VAL A 69 13.19 1.77 -6.79
C VAL A 69 14.45 2.12 -7.57
N THR A 70 14.94 3.36 -7.39
CA THR A 70 16.19 3.80 -8.00
C THR A 70 17.39 3.18 -7.28
N ARG A 71 18.55 3.18 -7.97
CA ARG A 71 19.82 2.72 -7.38
C ARG A 71 20.20 3.47 -6.10
N THR A 72 19.75 4.71 -5.92
CA THR A 72 19.99 5.53 -4.73
C THR A 72 18.98 5.29 -3.61
N GLY A 73 18.03 4.37 -3.78
CA GLY A 73 17.05 4.02 -2.75
C GLY A 73 15.81 4.91 -2.71
N LYS A 74 15.53 5.67 -3.77
CA LYS A 74 14.30 6.45 -3.88
C LYS A 74 13.19 5.60 -4.51
N LEU A 75 12.00 5.64 -3.93
CA LEU A 75 10.83 4.88 -4.35
C LEU A 75 9.83 5.81 -5.03
N TYR A 76 9.34 5.41 -6.21
CA TYR A 76 8.39 6.17 -7.02
C TYR A 76 7.27 5.28 -7.53
N THR A 77 6.11 5.87 -7.81
CA THR A 77 5.07 5.22 -8.63
C THR A 77 5.54 5.12 -10.09
N VAL A 78 5.07 4.11 -10.81
CA VAL A 78 5.32 3.97 -12.26
C VAL A 78 4.20 4.59 -13.07
N GLU A 79 2.98 4.53 -12.56
CA GLU A 79 1.76 5.04 -13.16
C GLU A 79 0.86 5.71 -12.12
N THR A 80 -0.29 6.21 -12.56
CA THR A 80 -1.36 6.64 -11.65
C THR A 80 -1.98 5.39 -11.04
N LEU A 81 -2.03 5.37 -9.71
CA LEU A 81 -2.63 4.27 -8.97
C LEU A 81 -4.13 4.46 -8.89
N ASP A 82 -4.85 3.35 -8.99
CA ASP A 82 -6.30 3.23 -8.81
C ASP A 82 -6.51 2.08 -7.82
N ALA A 83 -6.88 2.40 -6.57
CA ALA A 83 -7.00 1.44 -5.48
C ALA A 83 -8.08 0.39 -5.76
N GLU A 84 -9.12 0.74 -6.51
CA GLU A 84 -10.16 -0.19 -6.94
C GLU A 84 -9.60 -1.27 -7.87
N SER A 85 -8.68 -0.91 -8.78
CA SER A 85 -8.02 -1.87 -9.67
C SER A 85 -6.92 -2.69 -8.98
N VAL A 86 -6.20 -2.10 -8.03
CA VAL A 86 -5.05 -2.74 -7.37
C VAL A 86 -5.51 -3.69 -6.26
N CYS A 87 -6.43 -3.25 -5.41
CA CYS A 87 -6.83 -3.99 -4.21
C CYS A 87 -8.33 -4.26 -4.24
N SER A 88 -8.75 -5.46 -4.65
CA SER A 88 -10.17 -5.85 -4.57
C SER A 88 -10.53 -6.32 -3.16
N TYR A 89 -11.41 -5.59 -2.47
CA TYR A 89 -12.05 -5.98 -1.18
C TYR A 89 -11.14 -6.21 0.05
N GLU A 90 -9.90 -5.73 0.06
CA GLU A 90 -9.03 -5.83 1.24
C GLU A 90 -9.31 -4.75 2.30
N LYS A 91 -9.08 -5.08 3.59
CA LYS A 91 -9.20 -4.17 4.74
C LYS A 91 -8.19 -3.01 4.68
N GLU A 92 -7.09 -3.22 3.98
CA GLU A 92 -5.99 -2.27 3.81
C GLU A 92 -5.42 -2.52 2.42
N CYS A 93 -5.38 -1.50 1.56
CA CYS A 93 -4.81 -1.63 0.23
C CYS A 93 -3.29 -1.40 0.30
N PHE A 94 -2.48 -2.41 -0.02
CA PHE A 94 -1.04 -2.26 -0.01
C PHE A 94 -0.33 -3.19 -0.99
N GLU A 95 0.89 -2.81 -1.33
CA GLU A 95 1.82 -3.60 -2.12
C GLU A 95 3.14 -3.83 -1.40
N ILE A 96 3.78 -4.98 -1.67
CA ILE A 96 5.08 -5.31 -1.08
C ILE A 96 6.18 -5.21 -2.14
N VAL A 97 7.02 -4.20 -2.00
CA VAL A 97 8.21 -4.00 -2.84
C VAL A 97 9.42 -4.64 -2.16
N LYS A 98 9.99 -5.68 -2.77
CA LYS A 98 11.20 -6.33 -2.27
C LYS A 98 12.44 -5.66 -2.83
N VAL A 99 13.32 -5.18 -1.96
CA VAL A 99 14.53 -4.41 -2.33
C VAL A 99 15.78 -5.08 -1.77
N ALA A 100 16.70 -5.47 -2.65
CA ALA A 100 18.05 -5.87 -2.25
C ALA A 100 18.91 -4.64 -1.98
N VAL A 101 19.54 -4.63 -0.80
CA VAL A 101 20.53 -3.63 -0.39
C VAL A 101 21.91 -4.21 -0.59
N HIS A 102 22.77 -3.46 -1.25
CA HIS A 102 24.16 -3.82 -1.53
C HIS A 102 25.10 -2.76 -0.96
N LYS A 103 26.25 -3.17 -0.45
CA LYS A 103 27.38 -2.28 -0.19
C LYS A 103 28.45 -2.57 -1.23
N SER A 104 28.71 -1.60 -2.10
CA SER A 104 29.55 -1.78 -3.29
C SER A 104 29.07 -2.93 -4.20
N LYS A 105 29.62 -4.15 -4.04
CA LYS A 105 29.23 -5.36 -4.80
C LYS A 105 28.76 -6.51 -3.91
N THR A 106 28.65 -6.28 -2.61
CA THR A 106 28.29 -7.29 -1.63
C THR A 106 26.82 -7.13 -1.27
N PHE A 107 26.04 -8.19 -1.44
CA PHE A 107 24.67 -8.26 -0.98
C PHE A 107 24.62 -8.25 0.55
N MET A 108 23.77 -7.40 1.12
CA MET A 108 23.66 -7.21 2.57
C MET A 108 22.40 -7.85 3.12
N LYS A 109 21.23 -7.41 2.61
CA LYS A 109 19.91 -7.90 3.05
C LYS A 109 18.85 -7.60 2.00
N ILE A 110 17.69 -8.25 2.15
CA ILE A 110 16.45 -7.90 1.46
C ILE A 110 15.56 -7.12 2.42
N LEU A 111 15.06 -5.99 1.97
CA LEU A 111 14.00 -5.24 2.64
C LEU A 111 12.66 -5.55 2.00
N LYS A 112 11.63 -5.66 2.83
CA LYS A 112 10.24 -5.68 2.40
C LYS A 112 9.66 -4.32 2.71
N ILE A 113 9.43 -3.53 1.66
CA ILE A 113 8.84 -2.21 1.79
C ILE A 113 7.33 -2.39 1.57
N LYS A 114 6.53 -2.09 2.59
CA LYS A 114 5.07 -2.06 2.46
C LYS A 114 4.68 -0.67 1.98
N VAL A 115 3.99 -0.58 0.86
CA VAL A 115 3.43 0.68 0.37
C VAL A 115 1.92 0.62 0.52
N ILE A 116 1.37 1.38 1.45
CA ILE A 116 -0.07 1.53 1.63
C ILE A 116 -0.56 2.55 0.60
N ILE A 117 -1.56 2.14 -0.17
CA ILE A 117 -2.24 2.99 -1.15
C ILE A 117 -3.47 3.55 -0.45
N GLU A 118 -3.51 4.87 -0.27
CA GLU A 118 -4.57 5.57 0.42
C GLU A 118 -5.68 5.90 -0.58
N ASP A 119 -6.81 5.21 -0.42
CA ASP A 119 -8.08 5.44 -1.12
C ASP A 119 -8.55 6.88 -0.83
N ILE A 120 -8.83 7.63 -1.89
CA ILE A 120 -9.41 8.96 -1.85
C ILE A 120 -10.85 8.91 -2.36
N ASN A 121 -11.68 9.86 -1.89
CA ASN A 121 -13.06 9.94 -2.36
C ASN A 121 -13.12 10.61 -3.76
N ASP A 122 -12.78 9.86 -4.79
CA ASP A 122 -12.81 10.27 -6.21
C ASP A 122 -14.04 9.73 -6.98
N HIS A 123 -14.71 8.72 -6.44
CA HIS A 123 -15.96 8.20 -6.97
C HIS A 123 -17.18 8.82 -6.29
N GLN A 124 -18.26 9.06 -7.04
CA GLN A 124 -19.51 9.56 -6.47
C GLN A 124 -20.54 8.42 -6.39
N PRO A 125 -21.32 8.29 -5.30
CA PRO A 125 -22.40 7.31 -5.24
C PRO A 125 -23.45 7.60 -6.33
N GLU A 126 -23.79 6.56 -7.09
CA GLU A 126 -24.78 6.63 -8.16
C GLU A 126 -25.97 5.71 -7.88
N PHE A 127 -27.18 6.19 -8.16
CA PHE A 127 -28.35 5.32 -8.17
C PHE A 127 -28.31 4.41 -9.42
N PRO A 128 -28.73 3.13 -9.29
CA PRO A 128 -28.83 2.25 -10.45
C PRO A 128 -29.77 2.79 -11.55
N GLU A 129 -30.78 3.55 -11.13
CA GLU A 129 -31.76 4.20 -12.00
C GLU A 129 -31.58 5.72 -11.92
N LYS A 130 -31.47 6.38 -13.09
CA LYS A 130 -31.35 7.85 -13.17
C LYS A 130 -32.65 8.57 -12.82
N GLU A 131 -33.78 7.92 -13.04
CA GLU A 131 -35.12 8.43 -12.72
C GLU A 131 -35.90 7.34 -11.99
N ILE A 132 -36.48 7.68 -10.84
CA ILE A 132 -37.25 6.75 -10.01
C ILE A 132 -38.70 7.20 -9.99
N THR A 133 -39.60 6.39 -10.57
CA THR A 133 -41.04 6.69 -10.57
C THR A 133 -41.73 6.04 -9.39
N LEU A 134 -42.32 6.86 -8.51
CA LEU A 134 -43.09 6.41 -7.35
C LEU A 134 -44.59 6.66 -7.58
N ILE A 135 -45.39 5.60 -7.56
CA ILE A 135 -46.85 5.70 -7.75
C ILE A 135 -47.56 5.49 -6.42
N PHE A 136 -48.19 6.54 -5.89
CA PHE A 136 -49.09 6.49 -4.75
C PHE A 136 -50.54 6.47 -5.22
N ARG A 137 -51.36 5.63 -4.60
CA ARG A 137 -52.80 5.60 -4.87
C ARG A 137 -53.49 6.56 -3.91
N GLU A 138 -54.58 7.17 -4.37
CA GLU A 138 -55.38 8.09 -3.55
C GLU A 138 -55.90 7.43 -2.26
N GLY A 139 -56.13 6.11 -2.28
CA GLY A 139 -56.54 5.33 -1.10
C GLY A 139 -55.38 4.89 -0.18
N ASP A 140 -54.15 5.30 -0.45
CA ASP A 140 -53.01 4.98 0.42
C ASP A 140 -53.18 5.68 1.77
N ARG A 141 -52.92 4.94 2.86
CA ARG A 141 -53.07 5.47 4.23
C ARG A 141 -51.90 6.38 4.59
N ASP A 142 -52.15 7.30 5.52
CA ASP A 142 -51.11 8.10 6.15
C ASP A 142 -50.00 7.20 6.71
N GLY A 143 -48.75 7.55 6.40
CA GLY A 143 -47.57 6.77 6.78
C GLY A 143 -47.14 5.69 5.78
N THR A 144 -47.81 5.56 4.63
CA THR A 144 -47.36 4.66 3.55
C THR A 144 -45.97 5.06 3.04
N LYS A 145 -45.03 4.10 3.00
CA LYS A 145 -43.65 4.28 2.51
C LYS A 145 -43.40 3.40 1.30
N LYS A 146 -42.66 3.90 0.31
CA LYS A 146 -42.17 3.11 -0.83
C LYS A 146 -40.64 3.11 -0.80
N PRO A 147 -39.99 1.94 -0.74
CA PRO A 147 -38.54 1.86 -0.77
C PRO A 147 -38.04 2.25 -2.15
N ILE A 148 -36.86 2.85 -2.19
CA ILE A 148 -36.08 3.07 -3.40
C ILE A 148 -34.77 2.30 -3.28
N HIS A 149 -34.14 1.98 -4.41
CA HIS A 149 -32.81 1.41 -4.40
C HIS A 149 -31.83 2.40 -3.75
N ASN A 150 -30.88 1.88 -2.97
CA ASN A 150 -29.79 2.70 -2.44
C ASN A 150 -28.87 3.14 -3.58
N ALA A 151 -28.24 4.31 -3.42
CA ALA A 151 -27.10 4.66 -4.26
C ALA A 151 -25.94 3.70 -3.97
N ILE A 152 -25.23 3.31 -5.02
CA ILE A 152 -24.07 2.44 -4.95
C ILE A 152 -22.85 3.33 -5.15
N ASP A 153 -22.00 3.37 -4.14
CA ASP A 153 -20.68 3.97 -4.27
C ASP A 153 -19.67 2.89 -4.64
N LYS A 154 -18.73 3.23 -5.52
CA LYS A 154 -17.56 2.38 -5.76
C LYS A 154 -16.52 2.55 -4.66
N ILE A 155 -16.54 3.65 -3.90
CA ILE A 155 -15.60 3.90 -2.79
C ILE A 155 -15.81 2.90 -1.67
N LYS A 156 -14.71 2.40 -1.09
CA LYS A 156 -14.70 1.65 0.17
C LYS A 156 -14.65 2.56 1.39
N VAL A 157 -15.54 3.55 1.53
CA VAL A 157 -15.76 4.16 2.85
C VAL A 157 -16.77 3.31 3.62
N ILE A 158 -16.31 2.18 4.14
CA ILE A 158 -16.80 1.69 5.43
C ILE A 158 -15.83 2.17 6.49
N LYS A 159 -15.85 3.49 6.77
CA LYS A 159 -15.48 3.95 8.11
C LYS A 159 -16.65 3.59 9.03
N THR A 160 -16.68 2.33 9.50
CA THR A 160 -17.48 1.97 10.66
C THR A 160 -17.05 2.86 11.83
N ALA A 161 -18.04 3.54 12.41
CA ALA A 161 -17.94 4.31 13.64
C ALA A 161 -17.50 3.46 14.83
#